data_AF-A0A963EMT3-F1
#
_entry.id   AF-A0A963EMT3-F1
#
_cell.length_a   1.000
_cell.length_b   1.000
_cell.length_c   1.000
_cell.angle_alpha   90.00
_cell.angle_beta   90.00
_cell.angle_gamma   90.00
#
_symmetry.space_group_name_H-M   'P 1'
#
loop_
_entity.id
_entity.type
_entity.pdbx_description
1 polymer ?
#
loop_
_entity_poly.entity_id
_entity_poly.type
_entity_poly.pdbx_seq_one_letter_code
_entity_poly.pdbx_strand_id
1 'polypeptide(L)'
;KKYCHDDLPRGLFTDQKWVDLAPCFFDGVKILRSPAFNVATWNIVNRKATGSLHDGIYVNGEPLGFYHFSGFDSGDQITMLERYGGDSPVLYALRDWYIAECERHGQSDLGALPAKYDFFSNGERIARGYRVLYRQRVDLQVAFPNPFASSGPQTYKAWYDAHPAEQLASGSVVIQSGAPLSVVLEDLARQFHQRLVAGSNRGRFKRGVLRVGIAALRLSAKLAGIAAGR
;
A
#
# COMPACT_ATOMS: atom_id res chain seq x y z
N LYS A 1 -11.58 8.48 -9.91
CA LYS A 1 -10.36 9.30 -9.64
C LYS A 1 -9.14 8.65 -10.30
N LYS A 2 -8.66 9.15 -11.45
CA LYS A 2 -7.65 8.51 -12.30
C LYS A 2 -6.23 8.47 -11.68
N TYR A 3 -5.86 9.48 -10.90
CA TYR A 3 -4.50 9.66 -10.37
C TYR A 3 -4.41 9.86 -8.84
N CYS A 4 -5.51 9.61 -8.12
CA CYS A 4 -5.56 9.75 -6.66
C CYS A 4 -5.44 8.35 -6.02
N HIS A 5 -4.26 7.75 -6.12
CA HIS A 5 -3.92 6.46 -5.52
C HIS A 5 -2.41 6.35 -5.34
N ASP A 6 -1.98 5.44 -4.47
CA ASP A 6 -0.57 5.11 -4.32
C ASP A 6 -0.08 4.25 -5.50
N ASP A 7 0.91 4.77 -6.23
CA ASP A 7 1.71 4.09 -7.24
C ASP A 7 3.10 4.74 -7.28
N LEU A 8 3.93 4.39 -6.30
CA LEU A 8 5.32 4.85 -6.15
C LEU A 8 6.14 4.81 -7.46
N PRO A 9 6.15 3.71 -8.26
CA PRO A 9 6.88 3.69 -9.54
C PRO A 9 6.48 4.77 -10.54
N ARG A 10 5.20 5.19 -10.50
CA ARG A 10 4.67 6.26 -11.35
C ARG A 10 4.73 7.64 -10.69
N GLY A 11 5.28 7.74 -9.48
CA GLY A 11 5.34 8.97 -8.71
C GLY A 11 3.97 9.46 -8.21
N LEU A 12 2.97 8.58 -8.13
CA LEU A 12 1.63 8.91 -7.64
C LEU A 12 1.53 8.59 -6.14
N PHE A 13 0.94 9.50 -5.37
CA PHE A 13 0.62 9.27 -3.97
C PHE A 13 -0.62 10.05 -3.54
N THR A 14 -1.73 9.32 -3.43
CA THR A 14 -3.07 9.80 -3.00
C THR A 14 -3.39 11.23 -3.47
N ASP A 15 -4.15 11.97 -2.68
CA ASP A 15 -4.40 13.39 -2.82
C ASP A 15 -3.22 14.25 -2.33
N GLN A 16 -2.43 13.75 -1.36
CA GLN A 16 -1.35 14.52 -0.74
C GLN A 16 -0.30 15.00 -1.75
N LYS A 17 0.07 14.19 -2.74
CA LYS A 17 1.07 14.56 -3.75
C LYS A 17 0.66 15.78 -4.58
N TRP A 18 -0.64 15.97 -4.78
CA TRP A 18 -1.17 17.08 -5.57
C TRP A 18 -1.06 18.41 -4.83
N VAL A 19 -1.13 18.37 -3.49
CA VAL A 19 -1.04 19.57 -2.64
C VAL A 19 0.37 20.19 -2.67
N ASP A 20 1.41 19.40 -2.98
CA ASP A 20 2.78 19.92 -3.19
C ASP A 20 2.84 21.02 -4.25
N LEU A 21 1.92 21.01 -5.22
CA LEU A 21 1.87 21.98 -6.32
C LEU A 21 1.05 23.23 -5.94
N ALA A 22 0.23 23.18 -4.89
CA ALA A 22 -0.69 24.26 -4.55
C ALA A 22 -0.01 25.63 -4.38
N PRO A 23 1.18 25.75 -3.74
CA PRO A 23 1.86 27.04 -3.63
C PRO A 23 2.28 27.66 -4.97
N CYS A 24 2.42 26.87 -6.04
CA CYS A 24 2.78 27.36 -7.37
C CYS A 24 1.58 27.84 -8.19
N PHE A 25 0.37 27.41 -7.83
CA PHE A 25 -0.86 27.71 -8.59
C PHE A 25 -1.79 28.69 -7.91
N PHE A 26 -1.66 28.88 -6.59
CA PHE A 26 -2.60 29.67 -5.81
C PHE A 26 -1.88 30.68 -4.90
N ASP A 27 -1.98 31.97 -5.21
CA ASP A 27 -1.32 33.06 -4.47
C ASP A 27 -1.75 33.15 -2.99
N GLY A 28 -2.96 32.69 -2.68
CA GLY A 28 -3.52 32.64 -1.33
C GLY A 28 -2.95 31.54 -0.44
N VAL A 29 -2.19 30.59 -0.99
CA VAL A 29 -1.57 29.49 -0.22
C VAL A 29 -0.22 29.95 0.30
N LYS A 30 0.01 29.80 1.61
CA LYS A 30 1.27 30.15 2.28
C LYS A 30 1.90 28.94 2.97
N ILE A 31 3.20 29.01 3.22
CA ILE A 31 3.96 27.97 3.92
C ILE A 31 4.04 28.29 5.40
N LEU A 32 3.45 27.45 6.24
CA LEU A 32 3.63 27.47 7.70
C LEU A 32 4.88 26.64 8.06
N ARG A 33 5.89 27.28 8.66
CA ARG A 33 7.16 26.64 9.02
C ARG A 33 7.31 26.27 10.50
N SER A 34 6.30 26.57 11.33
CA SER A 34 6.35 26.26 12.76
C SER A 34 6.57 24.75 12.98
N PRO A 35 7.51 24.37 13.88
CA PRO A 35 7.76 22.98 14.23
C PRO A 35 6.62 22.36 15.04
N ALA A 36 5.71 23.16 15.60
CA ALA A 36 4.60 22.71 16.42
C ALA A 36 3.45 22.05 15.63
N PHE A 37 3.44 22.16 14.30
CA PHE A 37 2.39 21.58 13.44
C PHE A 37 2.90 20.39 12.64
N ASN A 38 2.03 19.40 12.42
CA ASN A 38 2.37 18.15 11.72
C ASN A 38 3.58 17.43 12.34
N VAL A 39 3.60 17.36 13.66
CA VAL A 39 4.65 16.68 14.43
C VAL A 39 4.42 15.18 14.30
N ALA A 40 5.47 14.43 13.96
CA ALA A 40 5.37 13.00 13.75
C ALA A 40 6.73 12.31 13.82
N THR A 41 6.72 10.98 13.87
CA THR A 41 7.92 10.19 14.14
C THR A 41 9.06 10.37 13.12
N TRP A 42 8.79 10.81 11.89
CA TRP A 42 9.83 11.12 10.88
C TRP A 42 10.50 12.48 11.06
N ASN A 43 9.95 13.38 11.88
CA ASN A 43 10.48 14.73 12.09
C ASN A 43 10.89 15.04 13.54
N ILE A 44 10.58 14.16 14.51
CA ILE A 44 10.97 14.32 15.92
C ILE A 44 12.48 14.30 16.17
N VAL A 45 13.28 13.77 15.25
CA VAL A 45 14.76 13.90 15.30
C VAL A 45 15.20 15.37 15.37
N ASN A 46 14.45 16.27 14.72
CA ASN A 46 14.73 17.71 14.70
C ASN A 46 13.68 18.54 15.46
N ARG A 47 12.79 17.87 16.21
CA ARG A 47 11.67 18.49 16.92
C ARG A 47 11.55 17.86 18.30
N LYS A 48 12.15 18.52 19.30
CA LYS A 48 12.15 18.05 20.68
C LYS A 48 10.82 18.39 21.34
N ALA A 49 10.13 17.36 21.85
CA ALA A 49 8.91 17.53 22.61
C ALA A 49 9.18 17.54 24.12
N THR A 50 8.60 18.51 24.81
CA THR A 50 8.72 18.71 26.26
C THR A 50 7.35 18.98 26.89
N GLY A 51 7.30 19.04 28.22
CA GLY A 51 6.07 19.29 28.96
C GLY A 51 5.34 17.99 29.32
N SER A 52 4.01 18.07 29.45
CA SER A 52 3.17 16.97 29.90
C SER A 52 1.78 17.05 29.26
N LEU A 53 0.98 15.98 29.37
CA LEU A 53 -0.43 16.03 28.95
C LEU A 53 -1.27 16.98 29.82
N HIS A 54 -0.87 17.22 31.06
CA HIS A 54 -1.57 18.09 32.00
C HIS A 54 -1.25 19.57 31.76
N ASP A 55 0.04 19.90 31.62
CA ASP A 55 0.54 21.29 31.55
C ASP A 55 0.70 21.79 30.10
N GLY A 56 0.46 20.89 29.14
CA GLY A 56 0.64 21.13 27.71
C GLY A 56 1.96 20.57 27.17
N ILE A 57 1.90 20.14 25.91
CA ILE A 57 3.06 19.65 25.17
C ILE A 57 3.61 20.80 24.34
N TYR A 58 4.94 20.95 24.35
CA TYR A 58 5.65 21.96 23.59
C TYR A 58 6.61 21.28 22.62
N VAL A 59 6.77 21.84 21.43
CA VAL A 59 7.71 21.39 20.41
C VAL A 59 8.67 22.51 20.09
N ASN A 60 9.94 22.33 20.44
CA ASN A 60 10.96 23.37 20.37
C ASN A 60 10.54 24.68 21.07
N GLY A 61 9.81 24.59 22.18
CA GLY A 61 9.34 25.73 22.97
C GLY A 61 8.01 26.35 22.51
N GLU A 62 7.46 25.95 21.36
CA GLU A 62 6.14 26.38 20.89
C GLU A 62 5.05 25.38 21.36
N PRO A 63 3.84 25.83 21.75
CA PRO A 63 2.74 24.92 22.07
C PRO A 63 2.42 24.00 20.90
N LEU A 64 2.24 22.70 21.16
CA LEU A 64 1.90 21.71 20.14
C LEU A 64 0.60 22.10 19.44
N GLY A 65 0.67 22.29 18.12
CA GLY A 65 -0.49 22.57 17.27
C GLY A 65 -1.27 21.30 16.96
N PHE A 66 -0.62 20.30 16.34
CA PHE A 66 -1.16 18.95 16.22
C PHE A 66 -0.07 17.91 15.99
N TYR A 67 -0.35 16.69 16.46
CA TYR A 67 0.46 15.51 16.23
C TYR A 67 -0.19 14.61 15.17
N HIS A 68 0.61 14.09 14.25
CA HIS A 68 0.16 13.19 13.18
C HIS A 68 0.59 11.76 13.52
N PHE A 69 -0.39 10.95 13.93
CA PHE A 69 -0.24 9.52 14.23
C PHE A 69 -0.15 8.66 12.95
N SER A 70 0.79 8.96 12.05
CA SER A 70 0.95 8.18 10.81
C SER A 70 1.59 6.82 11.07
N GLY A 71 1.17 5.80 10.32
CA GLY A 71 1.65 4.43 10.48
C GLY A 71 1.24 3.79 11.81
N PHE A 72 0.17 4.29 12.43
CA PHE A 72 -0.28 3.83 13.73
C PHE A 72 -0.75 2.37 13.70
N ASP A 73 -1.72 2.07 12.83
CA ASP A 73 -2.30 0.71 12.70
C ASP A 73 -1.31 -0.32 12.13
N SER A 74 -0.30 0.13 11.36
CA SER A 74 0.75 -0.76 10.85
C SER A 74 1.83 -1.10 11.88
N GLY A 75 1.84 -0.40 13.03
CA GLY A 75 2.91 -0.47 14.02
C GLY A 75 4.16 0.34 13.67
N ASP A 76 4.24 0.92 12.46
CA ASP A 76 5.38 1.75 12.05
C ASP A 76 5.56 2.96 12.98
N GLN A 77 4.46 3.51 13.50
CA GLN A 77 4.47 4.63 14.43
C GLN A 77 5.28 4.30 15.69
N ILE A 78 5.00 3.17 16.35
CA ILE A 78 5.70 2.82 17.58
C ILE A 78 7.16 2.46 17.30
N THR A 79 7.42 1.74 16.21
CA THR A 79 8.79 1.41 15.79
C THR A 79 9.64 2.66 15.54
N MET A 80 9.08 3.69 14.91
CA MET A 80 9.80 4.95 14.67
C MET A 80 9.89 5.81 15.93
N LEU A 81 8.88 5.77 16.81
CA LEU A 81 8.92 6.47 18.10
C LEU A 81 10.01 5.90 19.01
N GLU A 82 10.12 4.58 19.12
CA GLU A 82 11.19 3.91 19.86
C GLU A 82 12.58 4.27 19.33
N ARG A 83 12.69 4.42 18.01
CA ARG A 83 13.97 4.74 17.35
C ARG A 83 14.40 6.20 17.54
N TYR A 84 13.45 7.14 17.49
CA TYR A 84 13.76 8.58 17.38
C TYR A 84 13.22 9.44 18.52
N GLY A 85 12.41 8.88 19.41
CA GLY A 85 11.70 9.61 20.47
C GLY A 85 12.41 9.66 21.82
N GLY A 86 13.64 9.16 21.93
CA GLY A 86 14.37 9.09 23.21
C GLY A 86 14.46 10.43 23.96
N ASP A 87 14.67 11.53 23.23
CA ASP A 87 14.76 12.88 23.80
C ASP A 87 13.40 13.56 24.00
N SER A 88 12.30 12.84 23.76
CA SER A 88 10.92 13.35 23.76
C SER A 88 9.96 12.38 24.49
N PRO A 89 10.21 12.05 25.77
CA PRO A 89 9.45 11.03 26.51
C PRO A 89 7.94 11.34 26.59
N VAL A 90 7.55 12.62 26.55
CA VAL A 90 6.14 13.05 26.52
C VAL A 90 5.36 12.48 25.34
N LEU A 91 6.02 12.13 24.23
CA LEU A 91 5.36 11.54 23.06
C LEU A 91 4.89 10.10 23.29
N TYR A 92 5.53 9.36 24.21
CA TYR A 92 5.05 8.05 24.62
C TYR A 92 3.75 8.19 25.43
N ALA A 93 3.73 9.12 26.39
CA ALA A 93 2.50 9.44 27.13
C ALA A 93 1.37 9.91 26.20
N LEU A 94 1.69 10.76 25.21
CA LEU A 94 0.72 11.20 24.20
C LEU A 94 0.18 10.03 23.36
N ARG A 95 1.03 9.07 23.00
CA ARG A 95 0.63 7.86 22.29
C ARG A 95 -0.30 6.99 23.14
N ASP A 96 0.04 6.75 24.40
CA ASP A 96 -0.75 5.91 25.29
C ASP A 96 -2.11 6.55 25.57
N TRP A 97 -2.15 7.87 25.74
CA TRP A 97 -3.40 8.63 25.80
C TRP A 97 -4.22 8.47 24.51
N TYR A 98 -3.61 8.60 23.34
CA TYR A 98 -4.31 8.45 22.07
C TYR A 98 -4.92 7.05 21.90
N ILE A 99 -4.19 5.99 22.29
CA ILE A 99 -4.74 4.62 22.32
C ILE A 99 -5.97 4.55 23.22
N ALA A 100 -5.87 5.07 24.45
CA ALA A 100 -6.98 5.05 25.40
C ALA A 100 -8.20 5.82 24.86
N GLU A 101 -8.01 6.95 24.20
CA GLU A 101 -9.09 7.71 23.56
C GLU A 101 -9.70 6.96 22.37
N CYS A 102 -8.89 6.32 21.52
CA CYS A 102 -9.39 5.47 20.44
C CYS A 102 -10.28 4.34 21.01
N GLU A 103 -9.83 3.64 22.04
CA GLU A 103 -10.61 2.59 22.68
C GLU A 103 -11.89 3.12 23.34
N ARG A 104 -11.80 4.27 24.04
CA ARG A 104 -12.97 4.94 24.61
C ARG A 104 -14.03 5.29 23.56
N HIS A 105 -13.59 5.55 22.33
CA HIS A 105 -14.45 5.82 21.18
C HIS A 105 -14.78 4.59 20.32
N GLY A 106 -14.51 3.39 20.82
CA GLY A 106 -14.93 2.13 20.21
C GLY A 106 -14.02 1.65 19.09
N GLN A 107 -12.71 1.96 19.11
CA GLN A 107 -11.77 1.49 18.09
C GLN A 107 -11.79 -0.04 17.94
N SER A 108 -11.82 -0.81 19.04
CA SER A 108 -11.93 -2.27 18.98
C SER A 108 -13.22 -2.75 18.30
N ASP A 109 -14.34 -2.05 18.49
CA ASP A 109 -15.65 -2.45 17.94
C ASP A 109 -15.85 -1.98 16.49
N LEU A 110 -15.35 -0.78 16.17
CA LEU A 110 -15.63 -0.07 14.92
C LEU A 110 -14.47 -0.13 13.93
N GLY A 111 -13.23 -0.28 14.40
CA GLY A 111 -12.03 -0.23 13.57
C GLY A 111 -11.91 -1.40 12.58
N ALA A 112 -12.59 -2.52 12.87
CA ALA A 112 -12.64 -3.69 11.99
C ALA A 112 -13.82 -3.67 11.01
N LEU A 113 -14.67 -2.63 11.03
CA LEU A 113 -15.79 -2.53 10.10
C LEU A 113 -15.26 -2.46 8.66
N PRO A 114 -15.69 -3.39 7.79
CA PRO A 114 -15.14 -3.43 6.45
C PRO A 114 -15.69 -2.27 5.63
N ALA A 115 -14.85 -1.74 4.73
CA ALA A 115 -15.29 -0.63 3.89
C ALA A 115 -16.37 -1.10 2.92
N LYS A 116 -17.37 -0.25 2.64
CA LYS A 116 -18.43 -0.53 1.65
C LYS A 116 -17.89 -1.05 0.30
N TYR A 117 -16.72 -0.59 -0.11
CA TYR A 117 -16.10 -0.93 -1.39
C TYR A 117 -15.18 -2.16 -1.32
N ASP A 118 -15.12 -2.86 -0.18
CA ASP A 118 -14.37 -4.10 -0.01
C ASP A 118 -15.03 -5.32 -0.61
N PHE A 119 -16.33 -5.26 -0.93
CA PHE A 119 -17.09 -6.42 -1.40
C PHE A 119 -17.80 -6.16 -2.73
N PHE A 120 -17.99 -7.24 -3.48
CA PHE A 120 -18.96 -7.30 -4.57
C PHE A 120 -20.39 -7.29 -3.99
N SER A 121 -21.40 -7.11 -4.86
CA SER A 121 -22.82 -7.07 -4.45
C SER A 121 -23.35 -8.35 -3.80
N ASN A 122 -22.63 -9.47 -3.89
CA ASN A 122 -22.95 -10.73 -3.21
C ASN A 122 -22.21 -10.90 -1.87
N GLY A 123 -21.45 -9.90 -1.41
CA GLY A 123 -20.67 -9.97 -0.17
C GLY A 123 -19.29 -10.62 -0.31
N GLU A 124 -18.89 -11.08 -1.50
CA GLU A 124 -17.55 -11.62 -1.72
C GLU A 124 -16.49 -10.51 -1.73
N ARG A 125 -15.37 -10.71 -1.03
CA ARG A 125 -14.32 -9.70 -0.92
C ARG A 125 -13.58 -9.50 -2.25
N ILE A 126 -13.46 -8.25 -2.67
CA ILE A 126 -12.76 -7.87 -3.91
C ILE A 126 -11.25 -7.91 -3.66
N ALA A 127 -10.57 -8.90 -4.26
CA ALA A 127 -9.11 -8.99 -4.15
C ALA A 127 -8.40 -7.81 -4.84
N ARG A 128 -7.16 -7.54 -4.42
CA ARG A 128 -6.35 -6.43 -4.97
C ARG A 128 -6.20 -6.51 -6.50
N GLY A 129 -6.07 -7.71 -7.06
CA GLY A 129 -5.93 -7.94 -8.50
C GLY A 129 -7.07 -7.31 -9.32
N TYR A 130 -8.32 -7.58 -8.93
CA TYR A 130 -9.51 -6.97 -9.55
C TYR A 130 -9.41 -5.44 -9.57
N ARG A 131 -9.06 -4.84 -8.43
CA ARG A 131 -9.00 -3.37 -8.29
C ARG A 131 -7.93 -2.75 -9.17
N VAL A 132 -6.75 -3.36 -9.23
CA VAL A 132 -5.62 -2.80 -9.98
C VAL A 132 -5.83 -2.97 -11.49
N LEU A 133 -6.30 -4.14 -11.95
CA LEU A 133 -6.57 -4.34 -13.38
C LEU A 133 -7.67 -3.40 -13.89
N TYR A 134 -8.79 -3.32 -13.17
CA TYR A 134 -9.89 -2.42 -13.52
C TYR A 134 -9.43 -0.96 -13.61
N ARG A 135 -8.60 -0.51 -12.66
CA ARG A 135 -8.05 0.86 -12.65
C ARG A 135 -7.20 1.18 -13.88
N GLN A 136 -6.49 0.19 -14.43
CA GLN A 136 -5.53 0.37 -15.52
C GLN A 136 -6.16 0.25 -16.91
N ARG A 137 -7.33 -0.40 -17.02
CA ARG A 137 -7.99 -0.72 -18.28
C ARG A 137 -9.26 0.11 -18.46
N VAL A 138 -9.13 1.19 -19.24
CA VAL A 138 -10.26 2.10 -19.55
C VAL A 138 -11.37 1.37 -20.33
N ASP A 139 -10.99 0.45 -21.21
CA ASP A 139 -11.92 -0.42 -21.93
C ASP A 139 -12.79 -1.23 -20.96
N LEU A 140 -12.23 -1.78 -19.89
CA LEU A 140 -13.00 -2.49 -18.86
C LEU A 140 -13.88 -1.54 -18.04
N GLN A 141 -13.44 -0.30 -17.79
CA GLN A 141 -14.27 0.71 -17.11
C GLN A 141 -15.48 1.13 -17.93
N VAL A 142 -15.33 1.20 -19.25
CA VAL A 142 -16.42 1.49 -20.18
C VAL A 142 -17.35 0.29 -20.31
N ALA A 143 -16.81 -0.92 -20.46
CA ALA A 143 -17.59 -2.14 -20.61
C ALA A 143 -18.35 -2.52 -19.33
N PHE A 144 -17.77 -2.24 -18.14
CA PHE A 144 -18.35 -2.61 -16.85
C PHE A 144 -18.45 -1.41 -15.89
N PRO A 145 -19.34 -0.43 -16.13
CA PRO A 145 -19.43 0.79 -15.32
C PRO A 145 -19.65 0.55 -13.82
N ASN A 146 -20.31 -0.57 -13.47
CA ASN A 146 -20.42 -1.06 -12.10
C ASN A 146 -19.52 -2.30 -11.89
N PRO A 147 -18.25 -2.12 -11.46
CA PRO A 147 -17.32 -3.23 -11.24
C PRO A 147 -17.63 -4.04 -9.97
N PHE A 148 -18.60 -3.61 -9.15
CA PHE A 148 -19.00 -4.28 -7.92
C PHE A 148 -20.11 -5.31 -8.16
N ALA A 149 -20.76 -5.30 -9.33
CA ALA A 149 -21.81 -6.26 -9.65
C ALA A 149 -21.26 -7.69 -9.73
N SER A 150 -21.91 -8.62 -9.03
CA SER A 150 -21.60 -10.06 -9.05
C SER A 150 -22.68 -10.90 -9.74
N SER A 151 -23.84 -10.32 -10.04
CA SER A 151 -24.95 -10.98 -10.73
C SER A 151 -25.39 -10.16 -11.95
N GLY A 152 -25.93 -10.86 -12.95
CA GLY A 152 -26.34 -10.29 -14.24
C GLY A 152 -25.63 -10.92 -15.43
N PRO A 153 -26.05 -10.61 -16.67
CA PRO A 153 -25.57 -11.27 -17.88
C PRO A 153 -24.11 -10.97 -18.21
N GLN A 154 -23.57 -9.83 -17.78
CA GLN A 154 -22.16 -9.45 -17.99
C GLN A 154 -21.65 -8.65 -16.80
N THR A 155 -20.76 -9.24 -16.00
CA THR A 155 -20.12 -8.58 -14.86
C THR A 155 -18.60 -8.53 -15.02
N TYR A 156 -17.98 -7.50 -14.46
CA TYR A 156 -16.52 -7.41 -14.43
C TYR A 156 -15.90 -8.62 -13.71
N LYS A 157 -16.54 -9.11 -12.65
CA LYS A 157 -16.08 -10.28 -11.92
C LYS A 157 -16.00 -11.51 -12.82
N ALA A 158 -17.08 -11.84 -13.51
CA ALA A 158 -17.11 -12.99 -14.41
C ALA A 158 -16.09 -12.85 -15.56
N TRP A 159 -15.93 -11.64 -16.10
CA TRP A 159 -14.90 -11.36 -17.08
C TRP A 159 -13.50 -11.59 -16.51
N TYR A 160 -13.17 -11.03 -15.34
CA TYR A 160 -11.86 -11.18 -14.71
C TYR A 160 -11.53 -12.65 -14.42
N ASP A 161 -12.49 -13.42 -13.90
CA ASP A 161 -12.35 -14.84 -13.55
C ASP A 161 -12.08 -15.70 -14.79
N ALA A 162 -12.68 -15.36 -15.94
CA ALA A 162 -12.48 -16.04 -17.22
C ALA A 162 -11.15 -15.68 -17.93
N HIS A 163 -10.42 -14.66 -17.48
CA HIS A 163 -9.20 -14.16 -18.13
C HIS A 163 -7.96 -14.21 -17.21
N PRO A 164 -7.53 -15.41 -16.74
CA PRO A 164 -6.38 -15.54 -15.84
C PRO A 164 -5.06 -14.99 -16.42
N ALA A 165 -4.92 -14.94 -17.75
CA ALA A 165 -3.76 -14.36 -18.43
C ALA A 165 -3.63 -12.83 -18.24
N GLU A 166 -4.74 -12.13 -18.01
CA GLU A 166 -4.80 -10.68 -17.80
C GLU A 166 -4.65 -10.31 -16.32
N GLN A 167 -4.77 -11.29 -15.42
CA GLN A 167 -4.71 -11.04 -13.98
C GLN A 167 -3.28 -10.69 -13.55
N LEU A 168 -3.18 -9.66 -12.70
CA LEU A 168 -1.93 -9.38 -12.01
C LEU A 168 -1.66 -10.53 -11.06
N ALA A 169 -0.47 -11.15 -11.12
CA ALA A 169 -0.09 -12.12 -10.11
C ALA A 169 0.00 -11.44 -8.74
N SER A 170 -1.05 -11.61 -7.93
CA SER A 170 -1.06 -11.32 -6.51
C SER A 170 -1.14 -12.63 -5.75
N GLY A 171 -0.08 -12.99 -5.03
CA GLY A 171 -0.02 -14.19 -4.20
C GLY A 171 1.36 -14.84 -4.18
N SER A 172 1.50 -15.88 -3.35
CA SER A 172 2.56 -16.90 -3.45
C SER A 172 2.23 -17.85 -4.60
N VAL A 173 3.24 -18.47 -5.23
CA VAL A 173 2.96 -19.52 -6.22
C VAL A 173 2.33 -20.69 -5.48
N VAL A 174 1.06 -21.01 -5.78
CA VAL A 174 0.42 -22.22 -5.28
C VAL A 174 0.83 -23.33 -6.22
N ILE A 175 1.78 -24.16 -5.78
CA ILE A 175 2.19 -25.34 -6.53
C ILE A 175 1.16 -26.44 -6.25
N GLN A 176 0.42 -26.86 -7.27
CA GLN A 176 -0.46 -28.01 -7.16
C GLN A 176 0.37 -29.28 -6.93
N SER A 177 -0.05 -30.13 -5.99
CA SER A 177 0.61 -31.42 -5.75
C SER A 177 0.58 -32.25 -7.05
N GLY A 178 1.75 -32.72 -7.49
CA GLY A 178 1.90 -33.47 -8.75
C GLY A 178 2.15 -32.61 -10.01
N ALA A 179 2.23 -31.28 -9.89
CA ALA A 179 2.57 -30.44 -11.04
C ALA A 179 3.99 -30.75 -11.58
N PRO A 180 4.18 -30.86 -12.91
CA PRO A 180 5.51 -31.04 -13.49
C PRO A 180 6.44 -29.89 -13.14
N LEU A 181 7.72 -30.19 -12.90
CA LEU A 181 8.73 -29.19 -12.52
C LEU A 181 8.83 -28.04 -13.54
N SER A 182 8.64 -28.33 -14.84
CA SER A 182 8.60 -27.31 -15.89
C SER A 182 7.52 -26.25 -15.67
N VAL A 183 6.31 -26.69 -15.28
CA VAL A 183 5.16 -25.81 -14.99
C VAL A 183 5.45 -24.96 -13.76
N VAL A 184 5.99 -25.56 -12.70
CA VAL A 184 6.37 -24.85 -11.48
C VAL A 184 7.41 -23.75 -11.75
N LEU A 185 8.43 -24.06 -12.55
CA LEU A 185 9.49 -23.11 -12.90
C LEU A 185 8.96 -21.98 -13.80
N GLU A 186 8.02 -22.27 -14.69
CA GLU A 186 7.41 -21.28 -15.57
C GLU A 186 6.48 -20.32 -14.81
N ASP A 187 5.71 -20.83 -13.84
CA ASP A 187 4.87 -20.02 -12.96
C ASP A 187 5.70 -19.12 -12.04
N LEU A 188 6.81 -19.63 -11.49
CA LEU A 188 7.77 -18.82 -10.74
C LEU A 188 8.39 -17.72 -11.61
N ALA A 189 8.80 -18.03 -12.84
CA ALA A 189 9.35 -17.05 -13.77
C ALA A 189 8.34 -15.95 -14.12
N ARG A 190 7.07 -16.33 -14.35
CA ARG A 190 5.96 -15.41 -14.62
C ARG A 190 5.73 -14.47 -13.44
N GLN A 191 5.70 -15.00 -12.22
CA GLN A 191 5.50 -14.23 -11.00
C GLN A 191 6.64 -13.22 -10.76
N PHE A 192 7.90 -13.62 -10.94
CA PHE A 192 9.03 -12.69 -10.81
C PHE A 192 9.03 -11.62 -11.90
N HIS A 193 8.65 -11.98 -13.12
CA HIS A 193 8.49 -11.01 -14.21
C HIS A 193 7.40 -9.99 -13.91
N GLN A 194 6.25 -10.43 -13.39
CA GLN A 194 5.18 -9.54 -12.99
C GLN A 194 5.57 -8.64 -11.81
N ARG A 195 6.35 -9.13 -10.83
CA ARG A 195 6.93 -8.29 -9.74
C ARG A 195 7.94 -7.26 -10.26
N LEU A 196 8.73 -7.62 -11.27
CA LEU A 196 9.65 -6.70 -11.95
C LEU A 196 8.91 -5.56 -12.66
N VAL A 197 7.75 -5.88 -13.26
CA VAL A 197 6.87 -4.93 -13.96
C VAL A 197 6.06 -4.08 -12.98
N ALA A 198 5.52 -4.69 -11.93
CA ALA A 198 4.74 -4.03 -10.87
C ALA A 198 5.57 -3.07 -9.99
N GLY A 199 6.90 -3.06 -10.14
CA GLY A 199 7.76 -1.99 -9.63
C GLY A 199 7.88 -1.93 -8.12
N SER A 200 7.79 -3.04 -7.38
CA SER A 200 8.01 -3.01 -5.93
C SER A 200 9.44 -2.55 -5.62
N ASN A 201 9.60 -1.26 -5.31
CA ASN A 201 10.75 -0.55 -4.74
C ASN A 201 12.12 -1.27 -4.80
N ARG A 202 12.69 -1.44 -6.00
CA ARG A 202 14.01 -2.06 -6.20
C ARG A 202 14.87 -1.19 -7.11
N GLY A 203 16.03 -0.77 -6.60
CA GLY A 203 17.03 -0.02 -7.37
C GLY A 203 17.52 -0.74 -8.64
N ARG A 204 18.12 0.01 -9.57
CA ARG A 204 18.53 -0.47 -10.92
C ARG A 204 19.26 -1.81 -10.90
N PHE A 205 20.20 -1.99 -9.97
CA PHE A 205 20.95 -3.24 -9.79
C PHE A 205 20.05 -4.45 -9.47
N LYS A 206 19.14 -4.30 -8.49
CA LYS A 206 18.19 -5.35 -8.09
C LYS A 206 17.22 -5.74 -9.22
N ARG A 207 16.89 -4.80 -10.13
CA ARG A 207 16.10 -5.09 -11.34
C ARG A 207 16.90 -5.90 -12.37
N GLY A 208 18.20 -5.60 -12.52
CA GLY A 208 19.11 -6.36 -13.37
C GLY A 208 19.23 -7.82 -12.95
N VAL A 209 19.51 -8.07 -11.66
CA VAL A 209 19.59 -9.42 -11.09
C VAL A 209 18.27 -10.19 -11.28
N LEU A 210 17.12 -9.53 -11.07
CA LEU A 210 15.82 -10.17 -11.23
C LEU A 210 15.54 -10.58 -12.69
N ARG A 211 15.97 -9.78 -13.69
CA ARG A 211 15.85 -10.14 -15.11
C ARG A 211 16.66 -11.38 -15.47
N VAL A 212 17.89 -11.48 -14.97
CA VAL A 212 18.75 -12.66 -15.18
C VAL A 212 18.12 -13.90 -14.54
N GLY A 213 17.62 -13.78 -13.31
CA GLY A 213 16.92 -14.88 -12.63
C GLY A 213 15.67 -15.36 -13.37
N ILE A 214 14.86 -14.45 -13.94
CA ILE A 214 13.69 -14.81 -14.75
C ILE A 214 14.12 -15.59 -16.01
N ALA A 215 15.17 -15.14 -16.70
CA ALA A 215 15.67 -15.82 -17.89
C ALA A 215 16.18 -17.23 -17.59
N ALA A 216 16.92 -17.40 -16.48
CA ALA A 216 17.38 -18.69 -16.01
C ALA A 216 16.22 -19.65 -15.70
N LEU A 217 15.20 -19.19 -14.97
CA LEU A 217 14.02 -20.00 -14.65
C LEU A 217 13.28 -20.49 -15.91
N ARG A 218 13.13 -19.62 -16.92
CA ARG A 218 12.51 -20.00 -18.21
C ARG A 218 13.34 -21.02 -18.98
N LEU A 219 14.66 -20.89 -18.93
CA LEU A 219 15.56 -21.87 -19.56
C LEU A 219 15.45 -23.23 -18.86
N SER A 220 15.47 -23.24 -17.53
CA SER A 220 15.31 -24.45 -16.72
C SER A 220 13.94 -25.11 -16.94
N ALA A 221 12.87 -24.33 -17.07
CA ALA A 221 11.53 -24.85 -17.39
C ALA A 221 11.51 -25.59 -18.74
N LYS A 222 12.14 -25.02 -19.77
CA LYS A 222 12.27 -25.66 -21.09
C LYS A 222 13.05 -26.97 -21.03
N LEU A 223 14.18 -26.98 -20.32
CA LEU A 223 15.01 -28.18 -20.17
C LEU A 223 14.28 -29.30 -19.41
N ALA A 224 13.56 -28.95 -18.33
CA ALA A 224 12.76 -29.90 -17.56
C ALA A 224 11.59 -30.48 -18.38
N GLY A 225 10.95 -29.67 -19.24
CA GLY A 225 9.89 -30.14 -20.14
C GLY A 225 10.40 -31.12 -21.21
N ILE A 226 11.60 -30.88 -21.75
CA ILE A 226 12.24 -31.78 -22.73
C ILE A 226 12.62 -33.12 -22.08
N ALA A 227 13.09 -33.11 -20.84
CA ALA A 227 13.47 -34.32 -20.10
C ALA A 227 12.27 -35.20 -19.70
N ALA A 228 11.09 -34.60 -19.48
CA ALA A 228 9.87 -35.32 -19.10
C ALA A 228 9.07 -35.88 -20.29
N GLY A 229 9.41 -35.47 -21.52
CA GLY A 229 8.80 -35.96 -22.77
C GLY A 229 9.56 -37.12 -23.44
N ARG A 230 10.56 -37.68 -22.77
CA ARG A 230 11.25 -38.93 -23.12
C ARG A 230 10.83 -40.02 -22.16
#